data_AF-A0A7Y0VYF4-F1
#
_entry.id   AF-A0A7Y0VYF4-F1
#
_cell.length_a   1.000
_cell.length_b   1.000
_cell.length_c   1.000
_cell.angle_alpha   90.00
_cell.angle_beta   90.00
_cell.angle_gamma   90.00
#
_symmetry.space_group_name_H-M   'P 1'
#
loop_
_entity.id
_entity.type
_entity.pdbx_description
1 polymer ?
#
loop_
_entity_poly.entity_id
_entity_poly.type
_entity_poly.pdbx_seq_one_letter_code
_entity_poly.pdbx_strand_id
1 'polypeptide(L)'
;MPWDTRDTMSLKEEFIALARQPGSNKRELCRRFGISPQTAYKWLKRYEMQGQSGLQEKSRKPATSPKLTAPALEAEVIALRRAHPAWGGRTISSLLKKQIAPSTVTNVLHRCGLIQPVQKEQEAKLRFEHDAPNDLWQMDFKGHFPTQEGRCHPLTLLDDHSRFNLAIQACDNERGITVKEKMIEVFQRFGLPARINVDNGPPWGSPRNPGEITELSIWLIRLGIRISFSRPYHPQTNGKIERFHRSLKAEVLDGRQFSTIKDAQTAFDQWREVYNLKRPHQALDYKVPMDRYRASPWAYPQQLSEFEYGPDDVLAKVYHSRFRFQKRYFSIAKGLVGQHIAVRPNPESDGLFDVYFCHHFLRTIDVSKPDYGS
;
A
#
# COMPACT_ATOMS: atom_id res chain seq x y z
N MET A 1 -59.41 23.74 5.65
CA MET A 1 -58.12 24.45 5.72
C MET A 1 -57.40 24.26 4.40
N PRO A 2 -57.30 25.27 3.52
CA PRO A 2 -56.65 25.09 2.23
C PRO A 2 -55.13 25.20 2.40
N TRP A 3 -54.45 24.16 1.95
CA TRP A 3 -52.99 24.12 1.85
C TRP A 3 -52.54 25.09 0.76
N ASP A 4 -51.87 26.19 1.15
CA ASP A 4 -51.33 27.18 0.21
C ASP A 4 -49.93 26.72 -0.26
N THR A 5 -49.88 25.69 -1.10
CA THR A 5 -48.65 25.29 -1.81
C THR A 5 -48.52 26.08 -3.11
N ARG A 6 -48.31 27.40 -3.01
CA ARG A 6 -47.90 28.19 -4.18
C ARG A 6 -46.43 27.91 -4.46
N ASP A 7 -46.16 27.33 -5.62
CA ASP A 7 -44.78 27.21 -6.08
C ASP A 7 -44.19 28.58 -6.46
N THR A 8 -42.87 28.65 -6.53
CA THR A 8 -42.15 29.92 -6.79
C THR A 8 -42.51 30.53 -8.14
N MET A 9 -42.98 29.74 -9.11
CA MET A 9 -43.40 30.23 -10.43
C MET A 9 -44.80 30.88 -10.34
N SER A 10 -45.72 30.27 -9.62
CA SER A 10 -47.06 30.80 -9.35
C SER A 10 -47.00 32.16 -8.65
N LEU A 11 -46.10 32.31 -7.67
CA LEU A 11 -45.87 33.60 -6.99
C LEU A 11 -45.29 34.67 -7.92
N LYS A 12 -44.41 34.28 -8.86
CA LYS A 12 -43.85 35.19 -9.88
C LYS A 12 -44.94 35.66 -10.85
N GLU A 13 -45.81 34.75 -11.29
CA GLU A 13 -46.90 35.06 -12.22
C GLU A 13 -47.96 35.96 -11.57
N GLU A 14 -48.35 35.66 -10.35
CA GLU A 14 -49.27 36.49 -9.56
C GLU A 14 -48.72 37.91 -9.37
N PHE A 15 -47.44 38.03 -9.02
CA PHE A 15 -46.76 39.32 -8.91
C PHE A 15 -46.82 40.11 -10.23
N ILE A 16 -46.53 39.47 -11.37
CA ILE A 16 -46.54 40.13 -12.69
C ILE A 16 -47.96 40.55 -13.08
N ALA A 17 -48.96 39.72 -12.84
CA ALA A 17 -50.36 40.04 -13.14
C ALA A 17 -50.82 41.29 -12.39
N LEU A 18 -50.51 41.38 -11.09
CA LEU A 18 -50.85 42.55 -10.25
C LEU A 18 -50.03 43.80 -10.62
N ALA A 19 -48.75 43.64 -10.93
CA ALA A 19 -47.86 44.76 -11.28
C ALA A 19 -48.13 45.38 -12.66
N ARG A 20 -48.93 44.73 -13.51
CA ARG A 20 -49.37 45.24 -14.83
C ARG A 20 -50.70 45.98 -14.80
N GLN A 21 -51.44 45.94 -13.69
CA GLN A 21 -52.70 46.66 -13.57
C GLN A 21 -52.45 48.18 -13.57
N PRO A 22 -53.30 48.98 -14.26
CA PRO A 22 -53.21 50.44 -14.24
C PRO A 22 -53.26 50.98 -12.80
N GLY A 23 -52.37 51.91 -12.45
CA GLY A 23 -52.31 52.49 -11.09
C GLY A 23 -51.65 51.61 -10.01
N SER A 24 -51.11 50.44 -10.37
CA SER A 24 -50.43 49.56 -9.41
C SER A 24 -49.18 50.20 -8.79
N ASN A 25 -49.11 50.22 -7.46
CA ASN A 25 -47.90 50.63 -6.74
C ASN A 25 -46.92 49.47 -6.63
N LYS A 26 -45.97 49.40 -7.56
CA LYS A 26 -44.96 48.34 -7.64
C LYS A 26 -44.12 48.21 -6.38
N ARG A 27 -43.86 49.31 -5.64
CA ARG A 27 -43.10 49.26 -4.37
C ARG A 27 -43.90 48.59 -3.26
N GLU A 28 -45.20 48.84 -3.20
CA GLU A 28 -46.08 48.18 -2.24
C GLU A 28 -46.25 46.69 -2.55
N LEU A 29 -46.39 46.34 -3.84
CA LEU A 29 -46.38 44.94 -4.28
C LEU A 29 -45.06 44.23 -3.92
N CYS A 30 -43.90 44.90 -4.04
CA CYS A 30 -42.63 44.33 -3.61
C CYS A 30 -42.62 43.97 -2.11
N ARG A 31 -43.19 44.84 -1.25
CA ARG A 31 -43.32 44.58 0.19
C ARG A 31 -44.27 43.40 0.46
N ARG A 32 -45.43 43.39 -0.20
CA ARG A 32 -46.43 42.32 -0.08
C ARG A 32 -45.90 40.94 -0.47
N PHE A 33 -45.08 40.88 -1.52
CA PHE A 33 -44.49 39.63 -2.02
C PHE A 33 -43.11 39.31 -1.42
N GLY A 34 -42.58 40.15 -0.52
CA GLY A 34 -41.28 39.93 0.12
C GLY A 34 -40.08 39.96 -0.84
N ILE A 35 -40.18 40.66 -1.97
CA ILE A 35 -39.12 40.72 -3.00
C ILE A 35 -38.47 42.11 -3.08
N SER A 36 -37.20 42.16 -3.44
CA SER A 36 -36.52 43.44 -3.65
C SER A 36 -37.05 44.15 -4.91
N PRO A 37 -37.16 45.49 -4.91
CA PRO A 37 -37.58 46.25 -6.09
C PRO A 37 -36.75 45.92 -7.34
N GLN A 38 -35.43 45.72 -7.17
CA GLN A 38 -34.54 45.35 -8.28
C GLN A 38 -34.93 44.00 -8.91
N THR A 39 -35.34 43.02 -8.10
CA THR A 39 -35.81 41.71 -8.57
C THR A 39 -37.14 41.84 -9.30
N ALA A 40 -38.07 42.62 -8.76
CA ALA A 40 -39.36 42.91 -9.37
C ALA A 40 -39.24 43.55 -10.76
N TYR A 41 -38.45 44.62 -10.90
CA TYR A 41 -38.22 45.27 -12.20
C TYR A 41 -37.51 44.35 -13.19
N LYS A 42 -36.59 43.51 -12.72
CA LYS A 42 -35.92 42.49 -13.55
C LYS A 42 -36.91 41.44 -14.09
N TRP A 43 -37.85 40.96 -13.26
CA TRP A 43 -38.88 40.02 -13.70
C TRP A 43 -39.86 40.67 -14.67
N LEU A 44 -40.31 41.90 -14.41
CA LEU A 44 -41.17 42.67 -15.33
C LEU A 44 -40.53 42.83 -16.71
N LYS A 45 -39.27 43.30 -16.76
CA LYS A 45 -38.55 43.46 -18.03
C LYS A 45 -38.38 42.13 -18.77
N ARG A 46 -38.12 41.04 -18.06
CA ARG A 46 -38.00 39.70 -18.68
C ARG A 46 -39.33 39.20 -19.21
N TYR A 47 -40.41 39.42 -18.47
CA TYR A 47 -41.75 39.04 -18.87
C TYR A 47 -42.23 39.83 -20.09
N GLU A 48 -41.94 41.13 -20.16
CA GLU A 48 -42.24 41.96 -21.35
C GLU A 48 -41.51 41.47 -22.60
N MET A 49 -40.28 40.97 -22.46
CA MET A 49 -39.48 40.50 -23.61
C MET A 49 -39.75 39.03 -23.99
N GLN A 50 -40.10 38.16 -23.04
CA GLN A 50 -40.08 36.69 -23.22
C GLN A 50 -41.37 36.01 -22.71
N GLY A 51 -42.36 36.78 -22.28
CA GLY A 51 -43.58 36.25 -21.65
C GLY A 51 -43.28 35.41 -20.41
N GLN A 52 -44.11 34.39 -20.18
CA GLN A 52 -44.00 33.47 -19.04
C GLN A 52 -42.64 32.75 -18.98
N SER A 53 -42.02 32.47 -20.12
CA SER A 53 -40.69 31.83 -20.18
C SER A 53 -39.57 32.69 -19.54
N GLY A 54 -39.75 34.02 -19.50
CA GLY A 54 -38.80 34.95 -18.89
C GLY A 54 -38.72 34.88 -17.36
N LEU A 55 -39.71 34.25 -16.71
CA LEU A 55 -39.80 34.09 -15.25
C LEU A 55 -39.05 32.87 -14.72
N GLN A 56 -38.71 31.93 -15.62
CA GLN A 56 -37.90 30.77 -15.28
C GLN A 56 -36.52 31.20 -14.74
N GLU A 57 -36.02 30.47 -13.73
CA GLU A 57 -34.67 30.71 -13.22
C GLU A 57 -33.65 30.41 -14.31
N LYS A 58 -32.92 31.44 -14.75
CA LYS A 58 -31.78 31.27 -15.64
C LYS A 58 -30.59 30.77 -14.84
N SER A 59 -29.79 29.91 -15.45
CA SER A 59 -28.54 29.41 -14.85
C SER A 59 -27.70 30.58 -14.33
N ARG A 60 -27.26 30.48 -13.08
CA ARG A 60 -26.32 31.43 -12.44
C ARG A 60 -24.86 31.11 -12.78
N LYS A 61 -24.62 30.13 -13.65
CA LYS A 61 -23.28 29.74 -14.09
C LYS A 61 -22.68 30.88 -14.95
N PRO A 62 -21.44 31.31 -14.68
CA PRO A 62 -20.76 32.29 -15.52
C PRO A 62 -20.73 31.84 -16.99
N ALA A 63 -20.98 32.77 -17.92
CA ALA A 63 -20.96 32.50 -19.37
C ALA A 63 -19.57 32.09 -19.88
N THR A 64 -18.52 32.55 -19.21
CA THR A 64 -17.13 32.18 -19.46
C THR A 64 -16.44 31.90 -18.13
N SER A 65 -15.62 30.84 -18.11
CA SER A 65 -14.76 30.51 -16.96
C SER A 65 -13.30 30.59 -17.43
N PRO A 66 -12.65 31.75 -17.32
CA PRO A 66 -11.25 31.95 -17.77
C PRO A 66 -10.23 31.05 -17.07
N LYS A 67 -10.64 30.39 -15.97
CA LYS A 67 -9.83 29.42 -15.21
C LYS A 67 -10.00 27.97 -15.72
N LEU A 68 -10.63 27.75 -16.87
CA LEU A 68 -10.70 26.42 -17.47
C LEU A 68 -9.28 25.99 -17.88
N THR A 69 -8.89 24.79 -17.46
CA THR A 69 -7.64 24.17 -17.88
C THR A 69 -7.57 24.11 -19.41
N ALA A 70 -6.42 24.42 -20.00
CA ALA A 70 -6.25 24.40 -21.46
C ALA A 70 -6.63 23.01 -22.03
N PRO A 71 -7.36 22.94 -23.16
CA PRO A 71 -7.83 21.66 -23.71
C PRO A 71 -6.73 20.62 -23.92
N ALA A 72 -5.54 21.05 -24.34
CA ALA A 72 -4.39 20.17 -24.52
C ALA A 72 -3.94 19.50 -23.22
N LEU A 73 -3.96 20.24 -22.10
CA LEU A 73 -3.58 19.71 -20.79
C LEU A 73 -4.68 18.81 -20.20
N GLU A 74 -5.95 19.10 -20.46
CA GLU A 74 -7.05 18.18 -20.12
C GLU A 74 -6.92 16.85 -20.87
N ALA A 75 -6.59 16.89 -22.17
CA ALA A 75 -6.36 15.69 -22.96
C ALA A 75 -5.20 14.84 -22.41
N GLU A 76 -4.11 15.48 -21.99
CA GLU A 76 -2.96 14.80 -21.38
C GLU A 76 -3.31 14.14 -20.03
N VAL A 77 -4.08 14.84 -19.18
CA VAL A 77 -4.61 14.28 -17.92
C VAL A 77 -5.50 13.06 -18.18
N ILE A 78 -6.40 13.15 -19.16
CA ILE A 78 -7.30 12.06 -19.54
C ILE A 78 -6.50 10.87 -20.09
N ALA A 79 -5.50 11.13 -20.95
CA ALA A 79 -4.64 10.08 -21.50
C ALA A 79 -3.89 9.33 -20.39
N LEU A 80 -3.28 10.04 -19.43
CA LEU A 80 -2.61 9.43 -18.28
C LEU A 80 -3.58 8.61 -17.41
N ARG A 81 -4.79 9.13 -17.14
CA ARG A 81 -5.80 8.38 -16.38
C ARG A 81 -6.28 7.13 -17.10
N ARG A 82 -6.44 7.18 -18.43
CA ARG A 82 -6.84 6.01 -19.23
C ARG A 82 -5.74 4.96 -19.28
N ALA A 83 -4.48 5.39 -19.44
CA ALA A 83 -3.33 4.50 -19.38
C ALA A 83 -3.13 3.88 -17.98
N HIS A 84 -3.46 4.63 -16.92
CA HIS A 84 -3.32 4.20 -15.53
C HIS A 84 -4.59 4.50 -14.69
N PRO A 85 -5.63 3.65 -14.79
CA PRO A 85 -6.95 3.90 -14.18
C PRO A 85 -6.98 4.00 -12.66
N ALA A 86 -5.93 3.59 -11.95
CA ALA A 86 -5.85 3.74 -10.49
C ALA A 86 -5.10 5.00 -10.05
N TRP A 87 -4.38 5.69 -10.95
CA TRP A 87 -3.56 6.85 -10.56
C TRP A 87 -4.42 8.08 -10.27
N GLY A 88 -4.25 8.63 -9.06
CA GLY A 88 -4.99 9.79 -8.59
C GLY A 88 -4.41 11.13 -9.05
N GLY A 89 -5.13 12.21 -8.73
CA GLY A 89 -4.77 13.57 -9.18
C GLY A 89 -3.38 14.04 -8.74
N ARG A 90 -2.90 13.63 -7.55
CA ARG A 90 -1.54 13.94 -7.07
C ARG A 90 -0.46 13.25 -7.92
N THR A 91 -0.62 11.97 -8.20
CA THR A 91 0.32 11.19 -9.03
C THR A 91 0.38 11.75 -10.46
N ILE A 92 -0.78 11.98 -11.08
CA ILE A 92 -0.85 12.55 -12.43
C ILE A 92 -0.25 13.97 -12.47
N SER A 93 -0.57 14.82 -11.50
CA SER A 93 0.02 16.17 -11.39
C SER A 93 1.56 16.13 -11.32
N SER A 94 2.13 15.20 -10.54
CA SER A 94 3.59 15.07 -10.43
C SER A 94 4.28 14.66 -11.73
N LEU A 95 3.63 13.84 -12.56
CA LEU A 95 4.18 13.44 -13.87
C LEU A 95 4.15 14.57 -14.89
N LEU A 96 3.10 15.38 -14.85
CA LEU A 96 2.91 16.43 -15.84
C LEU A 96 3.94 17.54 -15.74
N LYS A 97 4.61 17.73 -14.59
CA LYS A 97 5.64 18.77 -14.32
C LYS A 97 5.30 20.21 -14.76
N LYS A 98 4.08 20.46 -15.25
CA LYS A 98 3.56 21.70 -15.85
C LYS A 98 2.90 22.65 -14.85
N GLN A 99 3.30 22.59 -13.57
CA GLN A 99 2.73 23.41 -12.47
C GLN A 99 1.20 23.31 -12.32
N ILE A 100 0.57 22.22 -12.77
CA ILE A 100 -0.85 22.00 -12.54
C ILE A 100 -1.10 21.50 -11.12
N ALA A 101 -1.95 22.17 -10.36
CA ALA A 101 -2.31 21.76 -9.02
C ALA A 101 -3.04 20.39 -9.02
N PRO A 102 -2.78 19.50 -8.04
CA PRO A 102 -3.49 18.22 -7.92
C PRO A 102 -5.01 18.33 -7.87
N SER A 103 -5.53 19.41 -7.27
CA SER A 103 -6.95 19.74 -7.23
C SER A 103 -7.52 20.01 -8.62
N THR A 104 -6.79 20.72 -9.48
CA THR A 104 -7.17 20.97 -10.87
C THR A 104 -7.25 19.67 -11.66
N VAL A 105 -6.26 18.79 -11.53
CA VAL A 105 -6.29 17.45 -12.14
C VAL A 105 -7.52 16.67 -11.66
N THR A 106 -7.77 16.65 -10.35
CA THR A 106 -8.92 15.96 -9.76
C THR A 106 -10.25 16.50 -10.31
N ASN A 107 -10.38 17.82 -10.48
CA ASN A 107 -11.56 18.44 -11.08
C ASN A 107 -11.74 18.10 -12.56
N VAL A 108 -10.65 17.98 -13.33
CA VAL A 108 -10.69 17.47 -14.73
C VAL A 108 -11.25 16.05 -14.72
N LEU A 109 -10.70 15.16 -13.90
CA LEU A 109 -11.15 13.77 -13.82
C LEU A 109 -12.61 13.65 -13.38
N HIS A 110 -13.08 14.46 -12.43
CA HIS A 110 -14.48 14.48 -11.99
C HIS A 110 -15.42 14.96 -13.10
N ARG A 111 -15.06 16.00 -13.85
CA ARG A 111 -15.87 16.49 -14.98
C ARG A 111 -15.97 15.46 -16.10
N CYS A 112 -14.94 14.65 -16.29
CA CYS A 112 -14.91 13.57 -17.28
C CYS A 112 -15.48 12.24 -16.77
N GLY A 113 -15.99 12.17 -15.53
CA GLY A 113 -16.55 10.94 -14.97
C GLY A 113 -15.51 9.83 -14.70
N LEU A 114 -14.23 10.17 -14.55
CA LEU A 114 -13.13 9.21 -14.40
C LEU A 114 -12.72 8.92 -12.96
N ILE A 115 -13.45 9.46 -11.98
CA ILE A 115 -13.25 9.21 -10.54
C ILE A 115 -14.38 8.31 -10.04
N GLN A 116 -14.02 7.18 -9.46
CA GLN A 116 -14.93 6.41 -8.62
C GLN A 116 -14.81 6.89 -7.17
N PRO A 117 -15.91 6.95 -6.40
CA PRO A 117 -15.84 7.32 -4.99
C PRO A 117 -15.03 6.27 -4.23
N VAL A 118 -13.92 6.69 -3.62
CA VAL A 118 -13.09 5.84 -2.75
C VAL A 118 -13.24 6.34 -1.31
N GLN A 119 -13.39 5.41 -0.37
CA GLN A 119 -13.39 5.74 1.05
C GLN A 119 -12.05 6.39 1.46
N LYS A 120 -12.13 7.52 2.16
CA LYS A 120 -10.95 8.17 2.75
C LYS A 120 -10.47 7.33 3.92
N GLU A 121 -9.25 6.81 3.82
CA GLU A 121 -8.60 6.08 4.91
C GLU A 121 -7.69 6.98 5.74
N GLN A 122 -7.52 6.61 7.01
CA GLN A 122 -6.67 7.32 7.97
C GLN A 122 -5.18 7.15 7.60
N GLU A 123 -4.43 8.24 7.67
CA GLU A 123 -2.97 8.21 7.48
C GLU A 123 -2.29 7.60 8.71
N ALA A 124 -1.42 6.62 8.50
CA ALA A 124 -0.56 6.08 9.56
C ALA A 124 0.42 7.16 10.06
N LYS A 125 0.44 7.37 11.38
CA LYS A 125 1.08 8.52 12.06
C LYS A 125 2.59 8.45 12.25
N LEU A 126 3.25 7.31 11.97
CA LEU A 126 4.70 7.16 12.10
C LEU A 126 5.26 6.37 10.91
N ARG A 127 6.26 6.93 10.23
CA ARG A 127 6.92 6.33 9.07
C ARG A 127 8.35 5.95 9.48
N PHE A 128 8.58 4.66 9.71
CA PHE A 128 9.94 4.13 9.88
C PHE A 128 10.52 3.82 8.50
N GLU A 129 11.79 4.15 8.27
CA GLU A 129 12.54 3.88 7.03
C GLU A 129 13.99 3.61 7.39
N HIS A 130 14.56 2.55 6.82
CA HIS A 130 15.98 2.25 6.94
C HIS A 130 16.85 3.22 6.14
N ASP A 131 18.10 3.37 6.54
CA ASP A 131 19.00 4.41 6.03
C ASP A 131 19.43 4.18 4.57
N ALA A 132 19.60 2.92 4.15
CA ALA A 132 20.05 2.58 2.81
C ALA A 132 19.23 1.43 2.15
N PRO A 133 19.23 1.35 0.79
CA PRO A 133 18.74 0.17 0.09
C PRO A 133 19.44 -1.12 0.56
N ASN A 134 18.68 -2.21 0.64
CA ASN A 134 19.11 -3.54 1.07
C ASN A 134 19.41 -3.69 2.57
N ASP A 135 19.24 -2.64 3.38
CA ASP A 135 19.29 -2.77 4.84
C ASP A 135 18.14 -3.63 5.37
N LEU A 136 16.96 -3.50 4.77
CA LEU A 136 15.80 -4.30 5.08
C LEU A 136 14.96 -4.55 3.82
N TRP A 137 14.68 -5.83 3.56
CA TRP A 137 13.63 -6.23 2.63
C TRP A 137 12.41 -6.72 3.41
N GLN A 138 11.22 -6.33 2.95
CA GLN A 138 9.95 -6.81 3.45
C GLN A 138 9.42 -7.89 2.52
N MET A 139 9.01 -9.02 3.07
CA MET A 139 8.50 -10.15 2.31
C MET A 139 7.19 -10.62 2.89
N ASP A 140 6.22 -10.86 2.02
CA ASP A 140 4.90 -11.32 2.42
C ASP A 140 4.14 -11.96 1.25
N PHE A 141 3.16 -12.80 1.57
CA PHE A 141 2.12 -13.21 0.65
C PHE A 141 0.94 -12.24 0.74
N LYS A 142 0.55 -11.65 -0.40
CA LYS A 142 -0.60 -10.73 -0.46
C LYS A 142 -1.96 -11.38 -0.12
N GLY A 143 -2.00 -12.71 -0.02
CA GLY A 143 -3.20 -13.53 -0.03
C GLY A 143 -3.59 -13.94 -1.46
N HIS A 144 -4.25 -15.09 -1.57
CA HIS A 144 -4.52 -15.70 -2.86
C HIS A 144 -5.70 -15.07 -3.62
N PHE A 145 -5.72 -15.29 -4.94
CA PHE A 145 -6.89 -15.04 -5.78
C PHE A 145 -7.11 -16.21 -6.75
N PRO A 146 -8.35 -16.43 -7.22
CA PRO A 146 -8.64 -17.51 -8.15
C PRO A 146 -8.16 -17.18 -9.57
N THR A 147 -7.63 -18.19 -10.25
CA THR A 147 -7.47 -18.26 -11.71
C THR A 147 -8.42 -19.34 -12.24
N GLN A 148 -8.51 -19.51 -13.56
CA GLN A 148 -9.33 -20.59 -14.14
C GLN A 148 -8.77 -21.99 -13.83
N GLU A 149 -7.46 -22.10 -13.63
CA GLU A 149 -6.76 -23.38 -13.36
C GLU A 149 -6.46 -23.65 -11.88
N GLY A 150 -6.66 -22.68 -10.98
CA GLY A 150 -6.35 -22.88 -9.57
C GLY A 150 -6.29 -21.59 -8.76
N ARG A 151 -5.50 -21.59 -7.68
CA ARG A 151 -5.23 -20.40 -6.87
C ARG A 151 -3.85 -19.88 -7.18
N CYS A 152 -3.73 -18.55 -7.27
CA CYS A 152 -2.45 -17.87 -7.33
C CYS A 152 -2.16 -17.23 -5.96
N HIS A 153 -0.97 -17.46 -5.43
CA HIS A 153 -0.43 -16.95 -4.18
C HIS A 153 0.74 -15.99 -4.50
N PRO A 154 0.51 -14.67 -4.58
CA PRO A 154 1.59 -13.74 -4.93
C PRO A 154 2.58 -13.57 -3.78
N LEU A 155 3.80 -14.06 -3.97
CA LEU A 155 4.93 -13.77 -3.10
C LEU A 155 5.51 -12.41 -3.48
N THR A 156 5.54 -11.48 -2.54
CA THR A 156 5.98 -10.10 -2.77
C THR A 156 7.23 -9.80 -1.97
N LEU A 157 8.15 -9.05 -2.57
CA LEU A 157 9.41 -8.66 -1.96
C LEU A 157 9.73 -7.19 -2.28
N LEU A 158 9.84 -6.38 -1.23
CA LEU A 158 9.96 -4.93 -1.32
C LEU A 158 11.17 -4.43 -0.53
N ASP A 159 11.99 -3.58 -1.11
CA ASP A 159 13.03 -2.86 -0.38
C ASP A 159 12.43 -1.77 0.50
N ASP A 160 12.78 -1.78 1.79
CA ASP A 160 12.21 -0.87 2.78
C ASP A 160 12.53 0.59 2.50
N HIS A 161 13.77 0.90 2.08
CA HIS A 161 14.27 2.26 1.88
C HIS A 161 13.73 2.89 0.59
N SER A 162 13.96 2.23 -0.54
CA SER A 162 13.66 2.76 -1.88
C SER A 162 12.23 2.48 -2.34
N ARG A 163 11.49 1.61 -1.63
CA ARG A 163 10.24 0.98 -2.10
C ARG A 163 10.43 0.22 -3.40
N PHE A 164 11.65 -0.17 -3.76
CA PHE A 164 11.89 -0.93 -4.97
C PHE A 164 11.25 -2.31 -4.84
N ASN A 165 10.38 -2.63 -5.77
CA ASN A 165 9.78 -3.95 -5.88
C ASN A 165 10.85 -4.89 -6.45
N LEU A 166 11.44 -5.71 -5.59
CA LEU A 166 12.45 -6.70 -5.96
C LEU A 166 11.79 -7.83 -6.74
N ALA A 167 10.64 -8.32 -6.27
CA ALA A 167 9.89 -9.37 -6.93
C ALA A 167 8.40 -9.36 -6.58
N ILE A 168 7.59 -9.79 -7.56
CA ILE A 168 6.25 -10.32 -7.35
C ILE A 168 6.21 -11.62 -8.14
N GLN A 169 6.13 -12.74 -7.42
CA GLN A 169 6.13 -14.07 -8.01
C GLN A 169 4.74 -14.67 -7.85
N ALA A 170 4.13 -15.08 -8.96
CA ALA A 170 2.87 -15.79 -9.00
C ALA A 170 3.16 -17.27 -8.67
N CYS A 171 2.85 -17.69 -7.44
CA CYS A 171 3.04 -19.06 -6.98
C CYS A 171 1.71 -19.83 -6.99
N ASP A 172 1.78 -21.15 -7.13
CA ASP A 172 0.65 -22.08 -6.96
C ASP A 172 0.43 -22.45 -5.49
N ASN A 173 1.42 -22.20 -4.62
CA ASN A 173 1.41 -22.58 -3.21
C ASN A 173 2.32 -21.66 -2.36
N GLU A 174 2.25 -21.81 -1.04
CA GLU A 174 3.02 -21.04 -0.05
C GLU A 174 4.13 -21.88 0.64
N ARG A 175 4.57 -22.99 0.02
CA ARG A 175 5.55 -23.91 0.61
C ARG A 175 6.95 -23.32 0.57
N GLY A 176 7.74 -23.64 1.60
CA GLY A 176 9.10 -23.12 1.73
C GLY A 176 10.04 -23.47 0.57
N ILE A 177 9.83 -24.61 -0.11
CA ILE A 177 10.66 -24.99 -1.27
C ILE A 177 10.45 -24.06 -2.47
N THR A 178 9.18 -23.80 -2.83
CA THR A 178 8.81 -22.86 -3.91
C THR A 178 9.33 -21.46 -3.60
N VAL A 179 9.19 -21.04 -2.35
CA VAL A 179 9.68 -19.75 -1.90
C VAL A 179 11.21 -19.67 -1.99
N LYS A 180 11.93 -20.69 -1.55
CA LYS A 180 13.40 -20.77 -1.66
C LYS A 180 13.87 -20.64 -3.10
N GLU A 181 13.25 -21.36 -4.03
CA GLU A 181 13.56 -21.27 -5.48
C GLU A 181 13.42 -19.84 -5.98
N LYS A 182 12.30 -19.18 -5.66
CA LYS A 182 12.05 -17.78 -6.04
C LYS A 182 13.01 -16.80 -5.39
N MET A 183 13.41 -17.03 -4.15
CA MET A 183 14.40 -16.21 -3.49
C MET A 183 15.79 -16.35 -4.11
N ILE A 184 16.18 -17.54 -4.56
CA ILE A 184 17.46 -17.73 -5.27
C ILE A 184 17.51 -16.87 -6.53
N GLU A 185 16.43 -16.85 -7.34
CA GLU A 185 16.34 -16.00 -8.54
C GLU A 185 16.52 -14.51 -8.20
N VAL A 186 15.90 -14.04 -7.11
CA VAL A 186 16.04 -12.66 -6.62
C VAL A 186 17.47 -12.39 -6.17
N PHE A 187 18.04 -13.27 -5.35
CA PHE A 187 19.37 -13.10 -4.78
C PHE A 187 20.46 -13.08 -5.85
N GLN A 188 20.34 -13.92 -6.88
CA GLN A 188 21.24 -13.91 -8.03
C GLN A 188 21.19 -12.58 -8.80
N ARG A 189 20.02 -11.92 -8.84
CA ARG A 189 19.82 -10.67 -9.58
C ARG A 189 20.16 -9.41 -8.80
N PHE A 190 19.83 -9.37 -7.51
CA PHE A 190 19.87 -8.16 -6.69
C PHE A 190 20.88 -8.22 -5.53
N GLY A 191 21.45 -9.39 -5.28
CA GLY A 191 22.28 -9.69 -4.10
C GLY A 191 21.45 -10.00 -2.86
N LEU A 192 22.09 -9.96 -1.70
CA LEU A 192 21.50 -10.29 -0.39
C LEU A 192 21.19 -9.01 0.39
N PRO A 193 20.10 -8.96 1.17
CA PRO A 193 19.89 -7.88 2.13
C PRO A 193 20.62 -8.15 3.45
N ALA A 194 20.81 -7.10 4.26
CA ALA A 194 21.26 -7.26 5.64
C ALA A 194 20.17 -7.91 6.51
N ARG A 195 18.90 -7.62 6.21
CA ARG A 195 17.75 -8.14 6.96
C ARG A 195 16.55 -8.41 6.05
N ILE A 196 15.79 -9.45 6.41
CA ILE A 196 14.46 -9.70 5.86
C ILE A 196 13.45 -9.68 7.00
N ASN A 197 12.37 -8.93 6.81
CA ASN A 197 11.21 -8.93 7.69
C ASN A 197 10.08 -9.74 7.07
N VAL A 198 9.57 -10.70 7.83
CA VAL A 198 8.49 -11.62 7.46
C VAL A 198 7.40 -11.62 8.53
N ASP A 199 6.24 -12.15 8.20
CA ASP A 199 5.22 -12.47 9.20
C ASP A 199 5.59 -13.73 10.01
N ASN A 200 4.87 -13.97 11.11
CA ASN A 200 5.07 -15.17 11.95
C ASN A 200 4.42 -16.44 11.36
N GLY A 201 3.84 -16.35 10.17
CA GLY A 201 3.15 -17.44 9.49
C GLY A 201 4.10 -18.42 8.82
N PRO A 202 3.62 -19.63 8.49
CA PRO A 202 4.31 -20.48 7.53
C PRO A 202 4.39 -19.73 6.18
N PRO A 203 5.50 -19.88 5.42
CA PRO A 203 6.59 -20.85 5.59
C PRO A 203 7.78 -20.38 6.45
N TRP A 204 7.73 -19.18 7.05
CA TRP A 204 8.89 -18.54 7.71
C TRP A 204 8.96 -18.79 9.21
N GLY A 205 7.80 -18.79 9.86
CA GLY A 205 7.63 -19.00 11.30
C GLY A 205 6.59 -20.08 11.61
N SER A 206 6.44 -20.35 12.90
CA SER A 206 5.44 -21.27 13.44
C SER A 206 4.38 -20.49 14.22
N PRO A 207 3.12 -20.42 13.77
CA PRO A 207 2.05 -19.76 14.52
C PRO A 207 1.81 -20.40 15.89
N ARG A 208 2.10 -21.70 16.03
CA ARG A 208 1.89 -22.46 17.26
C ARG A 208 2.98 -22.20 18.30
N ASN A 209 4.19 -21.87 17.84
CA ASN A 209 5.35 -21.63 18.70
C ASN A 209 6.08 -20.37 18.21
N PRO A 210 5.62 -19.16 18.62
CA PRO A 210 6.26 -17.91 18.24
C PRO A 210 7.75 -17.92 18.60
N GLY A 211 8.62 -17.68 17.61
CA GLY A 211 10.08 -17.76 17.76
C GLY A 211 10.72 -19.07 17.26
N GLU A 212 9.94 -20.08 16.86
CA GLU A 212 10.50 -21.22 16.13
C GLU A 212 10.89 -20.84 14.70
N ILE A 213 12.12 -21.17 14.31
CA ILE A 213 12.63 -21.00 12.95
C ILE A 213 12.39 -22.25 12.09
N THR A 214 11.96 -22.04 10.86
CA THR A 214 11.77 -23.10 9.86
C THR A 214 13.06 -23.40 9.10
N GLU A 215 13.08 -24.47 8.30
CA GLU A 215 14.22 -24.79 7.41
C GLU A 215 14.56 -23.65 6.44
N LEU A 216 13.53 -22.91 5.98
CA LEU A 216 13.70 -21.76 5.12
C LEU A 216 14.41 -20.61 5.85
N SER A 217 14.00 -20.34 7.09
CA SER A 217 14.65 -19.35 7.95
C SER A 217 16.10 -19.74 8.28
N ILE A 218 16.36 -21.02 8.51
CA ILE A 218 17.73 -21.54 8.70
C ILE A 218 18.60 -21.28 7.47
N TRP A 219 18.07 -21.54 6.27
CA TRP A 219 18.79 -21.27 5.02
C TRP A 219 19.14 -19.79 4.87
N LEU A 220 18.20 -18.88 5.17
CA LEU A 220 18.44 -17.43 5.13
C LEU A 220 19.49 -16.99 6.16
N ILE A 221 19.43 -17.50 7.39
CA ILE A 221 20.42 -17.21 8.43
C ILE A 221 21.81 -17.70 8.00
N ARG A 222 21.92 -18.86 7.35
CA ARG A 222 23.20 -19.35 6.82
C ARG A 222 23.76 -18.49 5.69
N LEU A 223 22.93 -17.71 5.00
CA LEU A 223 23.38 -16.72 4.02
C LEU A 223 23.89 -15.42 4.66
N GLY A 224 23.86 -15.30 6.00
CA GLY A 224 24.22 -14.08 6.72
C GLY A 224 23.07 -13.07 6.86
N ILE A 225 21.86 -13.45 6.45
CA ILE A 225 20.69 -12.56 6.46
C ILE A 225 20.03 -12.59 7.83
N ARG A 226 19.85 -11.42 8.46
CA ARG A 226 19.07 -11.33 9.70
C ARG A 226 17.58 -11.49 9.40
N ILE A 227 16.87 -12.28 10.20
CA ILE A 227 15.42 -12.43 10.09
C ILE A 227 14.77 -11.67 11.25
N SER A 228 13.78 -10.85 10.93
CA SER A 228 12.87 -10.28 11.92
C SER A 228 11.44 -10.70 11.63
N PHE A 229 10.69 -10.99 12.69
CA PHE A 229 9.28 -11.34 12.59
C PHE A 229 8.42 -10.15 13.03
N SER A 230 7.42 -9.81 12.23
CA SER A 230 6.45 -8.78 12.59
C SER A 230 5.67 -9.18 13.83
N ARG A 231 5.81 -8.39 14.91
CA ARG A 231 5.07 -8.64 16.16
C ARG A 231 3.57 -8.44 15.94
N PRO A 232 2.70 -9.28 16.54
CA PRO A 232 1.27 -9.00 16.61
C PRO A 232 1.04 -7.58 17.16
N TYR A 233 0.13 -6.84 16.54
CA TYR A 233 -0.22 -5.46 16.91
C TYR A 233 0.85 -4.38 16.69
N HIS A 234 1.84 -4.62 15.82
CA HIS A 234 2.82 -3.60 15.41
C HIS A 234 2.67 -3.18 13.93
N PRO A 235 1.57 -2.48 13.54
CA PRO A 235 1.24 -2.16 12.15
C PRO A 235 2.28 -1.28 11.43
N GLN A 236 3.25 -0.74 12.17
CA GLN A 236 4.29 0.14 11.64
C GLN A 236 5.29 -0.61 10.73
N THR A 237 5.60 -1.87 11.02
CA THR A 237 6.58 -2.64 10.21
C THR A 237 6.00 -3.11 8.88
N ASN A 238 4.69 -3.38 8.81
CA ASN A 238 4.04 -3.92 7.61
C ASN A 238 3.40 -2.85 6.70
N GLY A 239 3.27 -1.60 7.15
CA GLY A 239 2.51 -0.58 6.41
C GLY A 239 3.01 -0.28 4.99
N LYS A 240 4.29 -0.54 4.68
CA LYS A 240 4.85 -0.35 3.33
C LYS A 240 4.42 -1.47 2.39
N ILE A 241 4.60 -2.74 2.79
CA ILE A 241 4.16 -3.89 2.00
C ILE A 241 2.63 -3.95 1.86
N GLU A 242 1.87 -3.56 2.90
CA GLU A 242 0.41 -3.45 2.81
C GLU A 242 -0.02 -2.36 1.81
N ARG A 243 0.63 -1.20 1.80
CA ARG A 243 0.39 -0.16 0.79
C ARG A 243 0.77 -0.62 -0.62
N PHE A 244 1.84 -1.41 -0.73
CA PHE A 244 2.24 -2.05 -1.97
C PHE A 244 1.15 -3.01 -2.47
N HIS A 245 0.64 -3.91 -1.62
CA HIS A 245 -0.45 -4.83 -1.94
C HIS A 245 -1.73 -4.12 -2.36
N ARG A 246 -2.07 -2.99 -1.73
CA ARG A 246 -3.21 -2.17 -2.17
C ARG A 246 -3.01 -1.59 -3.57
N SER A 247 -1.80 -1.12 -3.88
CA SER A 247 -1.48 -0.63 -5.22
C SER A 247 -1.55 -1.76 -6.24
N LEU A 248 -0.98 -2.93 -5.93
CA LEU A 248 -1.06 -4.13 -6.77
C LEU A 248 -2.51 -4.53 -7.02
N LYS A 249 -3.34 -4.55 -5.97
CA LYS A 249 -4.75 -4.87 -6.08
C LYS A 249 -5.46 -3.91 -7.02
N ALA A 250 -5.37 -2.60 -6.78
CA ALA A 250 -6.09 -1.60 -7.55
C ALA A 250 -5.58 -1.46 -9.01
N GLU A 251 -4.29 -1.69 -9.27
CA GLU A 251 -3.69 -1.46 -10.59
C GLU A 251 -3.66 -2.71 -11.47
N VAL A 252 -3.66 -3.91 -10.86
CA VAL A 252 -3.48 -5.19 -11.57
C VAL A 252 -4.59 -6.18 -11.33
N LEU A 253 -5.05 -6.36 -10.09
CA LEU A 253 -5.98 -7.46 -9.77
C LEU A 253 -7.45 -7.07 -9.96
N ASP A 254 -7.83 -5.86 -9.56
CA ASP A 254 -9.22 -5.41 -9.61
C ASP A 254 -9.69 -5.31 -11.06
N GLY A 255 -10.82 -5.99 -11.35
CA GLY A 255 -11.42 -6.02 -12.69
C GLY A 255 -10.71 -6.91 -13.71
N ARG A 256 -9.69 -7.69 -13.31
CA ARG A 256 -9.03 -8.66 -14.20
C ARG A 256 -9.32 -10.10 -13.78
N GLN A 257 -9.39 -10.98 -14.76
CA GLN A 257 -9.43 -12.43 -14.56
C GLN A 257 -8.22 -13.03 -15.27
N PHE A 258 -7.61 -14.02 -14.65
CA PHE A 258 -6.45 -14.72 -15.17
C PHE A 258 -6.82 -16.18 -15.44
N SER A 259 -6.46 -16.68 -16.61
CA SER A 259 -6.64 -18.10 -16.93
C SER A 259 -5.62 -18.93 -16.17
N THR A 260 -4.33 -18.57 -16.31
CA THR A 260 -3.20 -19.31 -15.75
C THR A 260 -2.38 -18.46 -14.77
N ILE A 261 -1.54 -19.12 -13.96
CA ILE A 261 -0.54 -18.45 -13.11
C ILE A 261 0.48 -17.69 -13.98
N LYS A 262 0.79 -18.19 -15.18
CA LYS A 262 1.72 -17.55 -16.11
C LYS A 262 1.19 -16.21 -16.64
N ASP A 263 -0.13 -16.12 -16.86
CA ASP A 263 -0.77 -14.85 -17.25
C ASP A 263 -0.68 -13.82 -16.11
N ALA A 264 -0.91 -14.28 -14.87
CA ALA A 264 -0.72 -13.45 -13.69
C ALA A 264 0.74 -12.97 -13.56
N GLN A 265 1.72 -13.86 -13.74
CA GLN A 265 3.14 -13.50 -13.71
C GLN A 265 3.47 -12.44 -14.77
N THR A 266 2.98 -12.61 -15.99
CA THR A 266 3.20 -11.64 -17.08
C THR A 266 2.66 -10.25 -16.72
N ALA A 267 1.47 -10.19 -16.13
CA ALA A 267 0.89 -8.93 -15.66
C ALA A 267 1.69 -8.32 -14.49
N PHE A 268 2.21 -9.14 -13.58
CA PHE A 268 3.06 -8.69 -12.49
C PHE A 268 4.39 -8.12 -12.98
N ASP A 269 5.03 -8.75 -13.96
CA ASP A 269 6.30 -8.29 -14.53
C ASP A 269 6.13 -6.94 -15.23
N GLN A 270 5.07 -6.79 -16.05
CA GLN A 270 4.74 -5.52 -16.70
C GLN A 270 4.43 -4.42 -15.67
N TRP A 271 3.64 -4.74 -14.65
CA TRP A 271 3.32 -3.76 -13.62
C TRP A 271 4.55 -3.39 -12.79
N ARG A 272 5.43 -4.35 -12.49
CA ARG A 272 6.68 -4.11 -11.76
C ARG A 272 7.58 -3.12 -12.48
N GLU A 273 7.67 -3.19 -13.81
CA GLU A 273 8.40 -2.20 -14.61
C GLU A 273 7.81 -0.80 -14.42
N VAL A 274 6.49 -0.65 -14.57
CA VAL A 274 5.80 0.63 -14.36
C VAL A 274 5.98 1.12 -12.92
N TYR A 275 5.81 0.24 -11.94
CA TYR A 275 5.91 0.54 -10.51
C TYR A 275 7.29 1.08 -10.14
N ASN A 276 8.36 0.44 -10.64
CA ASN A 276 9.74 0.80 -10.31
C ASN A 276 10.28 1.98 -11.13
N LEU A 277 9.87 2.12 -12.40
CA LEU A 277 10.50 3.07 -13.34
C LEU A 277 9.64 4.29 -13.67
N LYS A 278 8.31 4.21 -13.51
CA LYS A 278 7.38 5.23 -14.05
C LYS A 278 6.44 5.78 -13.00
N ARG A 279 6.03 4.99 -11.99
CA ARG A 279 5.03 5.36 -11.00
C ARG A 279 5.62 6.26 -9.91
N PRO A 280 5.17 7.52 -9.77
CA PRO A 280 5.56 8.39 -8.67
C PRO A 280 5.01 7.89 -7.33
N HIS A 281 5.83 7.94 -6.29
CA HIS A 281 5.42 7.58 -4.92
C HIS A 281 5.41 8.79 -4.01
N GLN A 282 4.26 9.11 -3.42
CA GLN A 282 4.15 10.23 -2.48
C GLN A 282 5.09 10.08 -1.27
N ALA A 283 5.37 8.84 -0.85
CA ALA A 283 6.30 8.58 0.25
C ALA A 283 7.77 8.88 -0.11
N LEU A 284 8.08 9.05 -1.40
CA LEU A 284 9.42 9.32 -1.93
C LEU A 284 9.49 10.68 -2.62
N ASP A 285 8.68 11.65 -2.17
CA ASP A 285 8.55 12.98 -2.78
C ASP A 285 8.28 12.93 -4.29
N TYR A 286 7.44 11.97 -4.69
CA TYR A 286 7.06 11.71 -6.09
C TYR A 286 8.20 11.26 -7.01
N LYS A 287 9.34 10.82 -6.45
CA LYS A 287 10.33 10.03 -7.19
C LYS A 287 9.82 8.62 -7.46
N VAL A 288 10.44 7.95 -8.43
CA VAL A 288 10.20 6.52 -8.70
C VAL A 288 11.16 5.68 -7.85
N PRO A 289 10.84 4.42 -7.52
CA PRO A 289 11.69 3.59 -6.67
C PRO A 289 13.12 3.42 -7.21
N MET A 290 13.25 3.32 -8.53
CA MET A 290 14.54 3.20 -9.21
C MET A 290 15.47 4.41 -8.97
N ASP A 291 14.94 5.61 -8.74
CA ASP A 291 15.76 6.80 -8.45
C ASP A 291 16.57 6.63 -7.16
N ARG A 292 16.06 5.82 -6.23
CA ARG A 292 16.63 5.60 -4.89
C ARG A 292 17.32 4.25 -4.74
N TYR A 293 16.92 3.25 -5.53
CA TYR A 293 17.46 1.90 -5.40
C TYR A 293 18.91 1.79 -5.86
N ARG A 294 19.68 0.96 -5.17
CA ARG A 294 21.02 0.52 -5.55
C ARG A 294 21.12 -0.97 -5.30
N ALA A 295 21.87 -1.68 -6.15
CA ALA A 295 22.09 -3.11 -5.99
C ALA A 295 22.82 -3.38 -4.67
N SER A 296 22.57 -4.54 -4.07
CA SER A 296 23.24 -4.93 -2.84
C SER A 296 24.75 -5.12 -3.08
N PRO A 297 25.60 -4.71 -2.12
CA PRO A 297 27.02 -5.00 -2.18
C PRO A 297 27.33 -6.49 -1.90
N TRP A 298 26.37 -7.26 -1.37
CA TRP A 298 26.57 -8.67 -1.02
C TRP A 298 25.99 -9.58 -2.11
N ALA A 299 26.86 -10.24 -2.86
CA ALA A 299 26.45 -11.19 -3.89
C ALA A 299 25.90 -12.50 -3.28
N TYR A 300 25.00 -13.17 -4.00
CA TYR A 300 24.55 -14.51 -3.64
C TYR A 300 25.71 -15.52 -3.84
N PRO A 301 26.09 -16.30 -2.82
CA PRO A 301 27.15 -17.30 -2.96
C PRO A 301 26.64 -18.53 -3.73
N GLN A 302 27.49 -19.07 -4.62
CA GLN A 302 27.18 -20.33 -5.34
C GLN A 302 27.19 -21.55 -4.42
N GLN A 303 27.98 -21.50 -3.35
CA GLN A 303 28.07 -22.55 -2.34
C GLN A 303 27.95 -21.95 -0.94
N LEU A 304 27.12 -22.57 -0.11
CA LEU A 304 26.98 -22.24 1.30
C LEU A 304 28.09 -22.92 2.10
N SER A 305 29.08 -22.14 2.52
CA SER A 305 30.13 -22.60 3.44
C SER A 305 29.54 -22.99 4.80
N GLU A 306 30.29 -23.79 5.55
CA GLU A 306 30.00 -23.99 6.97
C GLU A 306 30.22 -22.68 7.72
N PHE A 307 29.39 -22.43 8.74
CA PHE A 307 29.52 -21.23 9.55
C PHE A 307 30.64 -21.47 10.58
N GLU A 308 31.62 -20.58 10.59
CA GLU A 308 32.70 -20.59 11.57
C GLU A 308 32.25 -19.87 12.85
N TYR A 309 32.16 -20.62 13.94
CA TYR A 309 31.89 -20.08 15.27
C TYR A 309 33.17 -19.56 15.91
N GLY A 310 33.02 -18.64 16.88
CA GLY A 310 34.17 -18.06 17.57
C GLY A 310 34.92 -19.09 18.43
N PRO A 311 36.20 -18.85 18.75
CA PRO A 311 37.01 -19.78 19.55
C PRO A 311 36.46 -19.99 20.97
N ASP A 312 35.74 -19.01 21.50
CA ASP A 312 35.14 -19.04 22.84
C ASP A 312 33.69 -19.58 22.82
N ASP A 313 33.15 -19.96 21.65
CA ASP A 313 31.79 -20.48 21.54
C ASP A 313 31.73 -21.93 22.01
N VAL A 314 30.86 -22.21 22.99
CA VAL A 314 30.58 -23.60 23.38
C VAL A 314 29.55 -24.18 22.41
N LEU A 315 30.01 -25.09 21.56
CA LEU A 315 29.16 -25.71 20.55
C LEU A 315 28.32 -26.85 21.12
N ALA A 316 27.04 -26.86 20.78
CA ALA A 316 26.13 -27.96 21.06
C ALA A 316 25.46 -28.45 19.77
N LYS A 317 25.35 -29.76 19.60
CA LYS A 317 24.62 -30.36 18.48
C LYS A 317 23.16 -30.57 18.83
N VAL A 318 22.27 -30.18 17.93
CA VAL A 318 20.82 -30.33 18.11
C VAL A 318 20.34 -31.69 17.61
N TYR A 319 19.50 -32.36 18.40
CA TYR A 319 18.84 -33.62 18.09
C TYR A 319 17.43 -33.65 18.67
N HIS A 320 16.46 -34.25 17.95
CA HIS A 320 15.06 -34.37 18.41
C HIS A 320 14.44 -33.06 18.98
N SER A 321 14.74 -31.91 18.37
CA SER A 321 14.33 -30.57 18.84
C SER A 321 14.87 -30.18 20.22
N ARG A 322 16.04 -30.69 20.59
CA ARG A 322 16.70 -30.45 21.87
C ARG A 322 18.22 -30.37 21.69
N PHE A 323 18.90 -29.83 22.69
CA PHE A 323 20.35 -29.96 22.82
C PHE A 323 20.73 -30.19 24.28
N ARG A 324 21.93 -30.74 24.47
CA ARG A 324 22.49 -30.97 25.80
C ARG A 324 23.55 -29.92 26.11
N PHE A 325 23.45 -29.29 27.27
CA PHE A 325 24.44 -28.34 27.77
C PHE A 325 24.58 -28.52 29.29
N GLN A 326 25.82 -28.56 29.79
CA GLN A 326 26.12 -28.80 31.22
C GLN A 326 25.33 -29.95 31.86
N LYS A 327 25.28 -31.11 31.17
CA LYS A 327 24.54 -32.32 31.57
C LYS A 327 23.02 -32.17 31.66
N ARG A 328 22.45 -31.04 31.25
CA ARG A 328 21.01 -30.77 31.22
C ARG A 328 20.50 -30.68 29.78
N TYR A 329 19.19 -30.80 29.59
CA TYR A 329 18.55 -30.76 28.28
C TYR A 329 17.68 -29.51 28.13
N PHE A 330 17.78 -28.87 26.98
CA PHE A 330 17.02 -27.67 26.63
C PHE A 330 16.30 -27.88 25.31
N SER A 331 15.10 -27.32 25.19
CA SER A 331 14.30 -27.37 23.97
C SER A 331 14.76 -26.30 22.98
N ILE A 332 14.68 -26.63 21.69
CA ILE A 332 15.04 -25.74 20.60
C ILE A 332 14.17 -26.03 19.38
N ALA A 333 14.13 -25.10 18.42
CA ALA A 333 13.32 -25.23 17.22
C ALA A 333 13.63 -26.51 16.43
N LYS A 334 12.58 -27.22 15.98
CA LYS A 334 12.70 -28.47 15.22
C LYS A 334 13.52 -28.33 13.94
N GLY A 335 13.48 -27.16 13.28
CA GLY A 335 14.25 -26.92 12.07
C GLY A 335 15.77 -27.09 12.26
N LEU A 336 16.26 -26.91 13.49
CA LEU A 336 17.69 -26.96 13.79
C LEU A 336 18.24 -28.38 13.97
N VAL A 337 17.43 -29.43 13.86
CA VAL A 337 17.91 -30.81 14.02
C VAL A 337 19.08 -31.09 13.08
N GLY A 338 20.19 -31.57 13.64
CA GLY A 338 21.44 -31.84 12.93
C GLY A 338 22.40 -30.65 12.85
N GLN A 339 21.96 -29.43 13.16
CA GLN A 339 22.80 -28.23 13.18
C GLN A 339 23.59 -28.10 14.49
N HIS A 340 24.70 -27.36 14.44
CA HIS A 340 25.42 -26.87 15.62
C HIS A 340 24.92 -25.47 15.98
N ILE A 341 24.79 -25.24 17.29
CA ILE A 341 24.47 -23.94 17.89
C ILE A 341 25.59 -23.54 18.84
N ALA A 342 25.79 -22.24 19.03
CA ALA A 342 26.70 -21.69 20.03
C ALA A 342 25.94 -21.33 21.30
N VAL A 343 26.52 -21.65 22.45
CA VAL A 343 26.05 -21.28 23.77
C VAL A 343 27.08 -20.34 24.38
N ARG A 344 26.66 -19.11 24.69
CA ARG A 344 27.52 -18.03 25.18
C ARG A 344 27.09 -17.60 26.59
N PRO A 345 28.02 -17.25 27.50
CA PRO A 345 27.66 -16.65 28.78
C PRO A 345 26.84 -15.38 28.58
N ASN A 346 25.75 -15.22 29.33
CA ASN A 346 24.98 -13.99 29.35
C ASN A 346 25.55 -13.07 30.46
N PRO A 347 25.82 -11.78 30.18
CA PRO A 347 26.44 -10.87 31.15
C PRO A 347 25.57 -10.54 32.37
N GLU A 348 24.26 -10.83 32.34
CA GLU A 348 23.34 -10.52 33.43
C GLU A 348 23.48 -11.49 34.62
N SER A 349 23.93 -12.73 34.41
CA SER A 349 24.07 -13.73 35.48
C SER A 349 24.87 -14.97 35.04
N ASP A 350 25.70 -15.50 35.92
CA ASP A 350 26.51 -16.72 35.71
C ASP A 350 25.67 -17.98 35.40
N GLY A 351 24.37 -17.97 35.72
CA GLY A 351 23.44 -19.06 35.43
C GLY A 351 22.74 -18.96 34.07
N LEU A 352 22.86 -17.82 33.39
CA LEU A 352 22.17 -17.53 32.13
C LEU A 352 23.13 -17.65 30.95
N PHE A 353 22.64 -18.27 29.88
CA PHE A 353 23.41 -18.45 28.64
C PHE A 353 22.55 -18.11 27.44
N ASP A 354 23.12 -17.37 26.50
CA ASP A 354 22.47 -17.03 25.24
C ASP A 354 22.81 -18.07 24.18
N VAL A 355 21.79 -18.53 23.48
CA VAL A 355 21.88 -19.55 22.45
C VAL A 355 21.76 -18.90 21.08
N TYR A 356 22.74 -19.15 20.22
CA TYR A 356 22.83 -18.60 18.87
C TYR A 356 22.92 -19.71 17.82
N PHE A 357 22.29 -19.48 16.67
CA PHE A 357 22.57 -20.21 15.44
C PHE A 357 23.16 -19.26 14.42
N CYS A 358 24.40 -19.52 13.99
CA CYS A 358 25.21 -18.57 13.24
C CYS A 358 25.23 -17.21 13.96
N HIS A 359 24.74 -16.15 13.32
CA HIS A 359 24.60 -14.80 13.89
C HIS A 359 23.21 -14.52 14.51
N HIS A 360 22.29 -15.50 14.51
CA HIS A 360 20.91 -15.30 14.93
C HIS A 360 20.71 -15.75 16.39
N PHE A 361 20.25 -14.82 17.23
CA PHE A 361 19.86 -15.12 18.61
C PHE A 361 18.58 -15.95 18.62
N LEU A 362 18.60 -17.08 19.33
CA LEU A 362 17.45 -17.96 19.45
C LEU A 362 16.70 -17.73 20.77
N ARG A 363 17.41 -17.85 21.89
CA ARG A 363 16.85 -17.66 23.24
C ARG A 363 17.95 -17.60 24.28
N THR A 364 17.60 -17.12 25.47
CA THR A 364 18.39 -17.32 26.69
C THR A 364 17.90 -18.57 27.41
N ILE A 365 18.81 -19.35 27.97
CA ILE A 365 18.54 -20.51 28.83
C ILE A 365 19.08 -20.25 30.24
N ASP A 366 18.36 -20.74 31.24
CA ASP A 366 18.79 -20.75 32.64
C ASP A 366 19.23 -22.17 32.97
N VAL A 367 20.53 -22.35 33.25
CA VAL A 367 21.05 -23.69 33.56
C VAL A 367 20.34 -24.26 34.77
N SER A 368 19.96 -23.44 35.76
CA SER A 368 19.28 -23.89 36.97
C SER A 368 17.87 -24.45 36.71
N LYS A 369 17.24 -24.09 35.59
CA LYS A 369 15.86 -24.46 35.21
C LYS A 369 15.81 -25.12 33.82
N PRO A 370 16.21 -26.40 33.69
CA PRO A 370 16.17 -27.08 32.42
C PRO A 370 14.73 -27.34 31.95
N ASP A 371 14.52 -27.36 30.63
CA ASP A 371 13.20 -27.59 30.03
C ASP A 371 12.70 -29.05 30.23
N TYR A 372 13.62 -29.96 30.55
CA TYR A 372 13.33 -31.36 30.83
C TYR A 372 13.89 -31.74 32.20
N GLY A 373 13.14 -32.58 32.93
CA GLY A 373 13.60 -33.20 34.17
C GLY A 373 14.92 -33.95 33.96
N SER A 374 15.77 -33.91 34.98
CA SER A 374 17.14 -34.46 35.01
C SER A 374 17.23 -35.92 34.60
#